data_AF-X1UGP1-F1
#
_entry.id   AF-X1UGP1-F1
#
_cell.length_a   1.000
_cell.length_b   1.000
_cell.length_c   1.000
_cell.angle_alpha   90.00
_cell.angle_beta   90.00
_cell.angle_gamma   90.00
#
_symmetry.space_group_name_H-M   'P 1'
#
loop_
_entity.id
_entity.type
_entity.pdbx_description
1 polymer ?
#
loop_
_entity_poly.entity_id
_entity_poly.type
_entity_poly.pdbx_seq_one_letter_code
_entity_poly.pdbx_strand_id
1 'polypeptide(L)'
;MYNHIEKPAPQRPMDTYTVSTPYGTVIITDGGRRVAFELYSDIRQSRHNQALFTYIQQLQKQGVTQFNCDHIAIAGADRRLSLSRGKAKLDLVYVRNGSTYECELKTSREVNN
;
A
#
# COMPACT_ATOMS: atom_id res chain seq x y z
N MET A 1 16.09 -24.81 -39.21
CA MET A 1 14.65 -25.05 -39.01
C MET A 1 14.46 -25.44 -37.55
N TYR A 2 13.89 -24.56 -36.73
CA TYR A 2 13.57 -24.87 -35.34
C TYR A 2 12.18 -25.51 -35.29
N ASN A 3 12.11 -26.75 -34.80
CA ASN A 3 10.84 -27.42 -34.54
C ASN A 3 10.16 -26.72 -33.36
N HIS A 4 9.11 -25.96 -33.64
CA HIS A 4 8.20 -25.45 -32.62
C HIS A 4 7.41 -26.66 -32.10
N ILE A 5 7.77 -27.16 -30.93
CA ILE A 5 6.92 -28.11 -30.21
C ILE A 5 5.78 -27.27 -29.64
N GLU A 6 4.66 -27.20 -30.36
CA GLU A 6 3.39 -26.72 -29.80
C GLU A 6 3.02 -27.63 -28.63
N LYS A 7 3.17 -27.13 -27.41
CA LYS A 7 2.53 -27.75 -26.26
C LYS A 7 1.03 -27.49 -26.40
N PRO A 8 0.18 -28.53 -26.47
CA PRO A 8 -1.26 -28.31 -26.49
C PRO A 8 -1.65 -27.53 -25.23
N ALA A 9 -2.48 -26.50 -25.42
CA ALA A 9 -3.08 -25.79 -24.29
C ALA A 9 -3.81 -26.81 -23.39
N PRO A 10 -3.73 -26.66 -22.06
CA PRO A 10 -4.45 -27.54 -21.15
C PRO A 10 -5.94 -27.57 -21.52
N GLN A 11 -6.46 -28.77 -21.82
CA GLN A 11 -7.81 -28.97 -22.37
C GLN A 11 -8.94 -28.84 -21.32
N ARG A 12 -8.59 -28.68 -20.04
CA ARG A 12 -9.58 -28.43 -18.97
C ARG A 12 -9.44 -26.98 -18.53
N PRO A 13 -10.52 -26.17 -18.50
CA PRO A 13 -10.48 -24.92 -17.77
C PRO A 13 -10.11 -25.27 -16.33
N MET A 14 -8.96 -24.79 -15.82
CA MET A 14 -8.65 -25.07 -14.41
C MET A 14 -9.71 -24.40 -13.56
N ASP A 15 -10.26 -25.17 -12.64
CA ASP A 15 -11.29 -24.73 -11.72
C ASP A 15 -10.82 -23.52 -10.90
N THR A 16 -11.78 -22.67 -10.52
CA THR A 16 -11.56 -21.59 -9.56
C THR A 16 -10.93 -22.14 -8.29
N TYR A 17 -9.77 -21.61 -7.91
CA TYR A 17 -9.06 -21.97 -6.68
C TYR A 17 -9.15 -20.84 -5.67
N THR A 18 -9.58 -21.17 -4.46
CA THR A 18 -9.79 -20.19 -3.39
C THR A 18 -8.89 -20.52 -2.21
N VAL A 19 -8.10 -19.53 -1.77
CA VAL A 19 -7.27 -19.61 -0.56
C VAL A 19 -7.78 -18.61 0.45
N SER A 20 -8.37 -19.12 1.54
CA SER A 20 -8.74 -18.28 2.68
C SER A 20 -7.54 -18.11 3.60
N THR A 21 -7.26 -16.87 3.97
CA THR A 21 -6.28 -16.48 4.99
C THR A 21 -7.03 -15.83 6.15
N PRO A 22 -6.40 -15.63 7.33
CA PRO A 22 -7.00 -14.82 8.39
C PRO A 22 -7.34 -13.39 7.97
N TYR A 23 -6.78 -12.92 6.84
CA TYR A 23 -6.91 -11.54 6.41
C TYR A 23 -7.90 -11.31 5.26
N GLY A 24 -8.34 -12.38 4.63
CA GLY A 24 -9.10 -12.29 3.39
C GLY A 24 -8.93 -13.52 2.51
N THR A 25 -9.53 -13.46 1.35
CA THR A 25 -9.64 -14.57 0.42
C THR A 25 -8.92 -14.24 -0.89
N VAL A 26 -8.00 -15.10 -1.31
CA VAL A 26 -7.40 -15.08 -2.65
C VAL A 26 -8.27 -15.95 -3.56
N ILE A 27 -8.75 -15.41 -4.68
CA ILE A 27 -9.53 -16.14 -5.67
C ILE A 27 -8.72 -16.17 -6.97
N ILE A 28 -8.32 -17.36 -7.39
CA ILE A 28 -7.55 -17.60 -8.61
C ILE A 28 -8.48 -18.23 -9.65
N THR A 29 -8.62 -17.59 -10.81
CA THR A 29 -9.52 -18.01 -11.90
C THR A 29 -8.79 -18.04 -13.25
N ASP A 30 -9.45 -18.60 -14.26
CA ASP A 30 -8.95 -18.66 -15.65
C ASP A 30 -7.56 -19.32 -15.75
N GLY A 31 -7.41 -20.51 -15.19
CA GLY A 31 -6.11 -21.19 -15.30
C GLY A 31 -4.97 -20.48 -14.57
N GLY A 32 -5.25 -19.67 -13.56
CA GLY A 32 -4.23 -18.88 -12.87
C GLY A 32 -3.97 -17.50 -13.48
N ARG A 33 -4.68 -17.12 -14.56
CA ARG A 33 -4.48 -15.83 -15.24
C ARG A 33 -5.13 -14.66 -14.52
N ARG A 34 -6.10 -14.91 -13.65
CA ARG A 34 -6.80 -13.88 -12.87
C ARG A 34 -6.66 -14.16 -11.39
N VAL A 35 -6.20 -13.17 -10.65
CA VAL A 35 -6.09 -13.20 -9.19
C VAL A 35 -6.89 -12.04 -8.63
N ALA A 36 -7.89 -12.33 -7.80
CA ALA A 36 -8.62 -11.36 -7.01
C ALA A 36 -8.30 -11.55 -5.53
N PHE A 37 -8.24 -10.45 -4.78
CA PHE A 37 -8.01 -10.48 -3.34
C PHE A 37 -9.13 -9.72 -2.63
N GLU A 38 -9.90 -10.43 -1.82
CA GLU A 38 -11.00 -9.88 -1.04
C GLU A 38 -10.58 -9.80 0.42
N LEU A 39 -10.42 -8.59 0.97
CA LEU A 39 -10.15 -8.40 2.39
C LEU A 39 -11.42 -8.62 3.21
N TYR A 40 -11.29 -9.26 4.38
CA TYR A 40 -12.42 -9.35 5.31
C TYR A 40 -12.82 -7.97 5.84
N SER A 41 -14.11 -7.81 6.14
CA SER A 41 -14.71 -6.50 6.43
C SER A 41 -14.27 -5.89 7.78
N ASP A 42 -13.69 -6.71 8.65
CA ASP A 42 -13.02 -6.33 9.89
C ASP A 42 -11.61 -5.78 9.65
N ILE A 43 -10.99 -6.12 8.51
CA ILE A 43 -9.72 -5.57 8.06
C ILE A 43 -9.99 -4.30 7.29
N ARG A 44 -10.13 -3.23 8.06
CA ARG A 44 -10.31 -1.88 7.57
C ARG A 44 -9.00 -1.12 7.65
N GLN A 45 -8.76 -0.23 6.68
CA GLN A 45 -7.78 0.82 6.90
C GLN A 45 -8.20 1.62 8.14
N SER A 46 -7.26 1.84 9.06
CA SER A 46 -7.50 2.73 10.19
C SER A 46 -7.83 4.13 9.65
N ARG A 47 -8.68 4.88 10.38
CA ARG A 47 -8.99 6.28 10.02
C ARG A 47 -7.72 7.12 9.89
N HIS A 48 -6.72 6.83 10.73
CA HIS A 48 -5.39 7.42 10.68
C HIS A 48 -4.69 7.17 9.34
N ASN A 49 -4.60 5.90 8.91
CA ASN A 49 -3.94 5.54 7.67
C ASN A 49 -4.64 6.14 6.45
N GLN A 50 -5.97 6.23 6.46
CA GLN A 50 -6.73 6.86 5.39
C GLN A 50 -6.48 8.38 5.31
N ALA A 51 -6.42 9.06 6.45
CA ALA A 51 -6.08 10.47 6.52
C ALA A 51 -4.64 10.71 6.04
N LEU A 52 -3.70 9.87 6.47
CA LEU A 52 -2.29 9.93 6.06
C LEU A 52 -2.12 9.70 4.56
N PHE A 53 -2.83 8.71 3.99
CA PHE A 53 -2.85 8.47 2.55
C PHE A 53 -3.35 9.71 1.78
N THR A 54 -4.48 10.26 2.23
CA THR A 54 -5.07 11.46 1.59
C THR A 54 -4.12 12.65 1.65
N TYR A 55 -3.45 12.84 2.78
CA TYR A 55 -2.48 13.93 2.94
C TYR A 55 -1.26 13.76 2.03
N ILE A 56 -0.70 12.55 1.92
CA ILE A 56 0.42 12.28 1.01
C ILE A 56 0.01 12.50 -0.45
N GLN A 57 -1.19 12.09 -0.86
CA GLN A 57 -1.70 12.39 -2.20
C GLN A 57 -1.78 13.90 -2.48
N GLN A 58 -2.16 14.71 -1.49
CA GLN A 58 -2.14 16.17 -1.62
C GLN A 58 -0.72 16.73 -1.73
N LEU A 59 0.22 16.23 -0.94
CA LEU A 59 1.63 16.66 -1.02
C LEU A 59 2.24 16.32 -2.38
N GLN A 60 1.96 15.13 -2.92
CA GLN A 60 2.40 14.74 -4.26
C GLN A 60 1.82 15.68 -5.33
N LYS A 61 0.53 16.04 -5.24
CA LYS A 61 -0.09 17.05 -6.12
C LYS A 61 0.56 18.44 -6.00
N GLN A 62 1.12 18.76 -4.84
CA GLN A 62 1.86 20.00 -4.58
C GLN A 62 3.34 19.93 -5.02
N GLY A 63 3.77 18.82 -5.65
CA GLY A 63 5.12 18.66 -6.17
C GLY A 63 6.13 18.12 -5.16
N VAL A 64 5.70 17.61 -4.01
CA VAL A 64 6.59 16.95 -3.06
C VAL A 64 7.00 15.58 -3.61
N THR A 65 8.30 15.40 -3.82
CA THR A 65 8.89 14.16 -4.36
C THR A 65 9.75 13.39 -3.37
N GLN A 66 10.21 14.07 -2.31
CA GLN A 66 11.00 13.47 -1.23
C GLN A 66 10.15 13.40 0.03
N PHE A 67 9.71 12.20 0.38
CA PHE A 67 8.92 11.95 1.58
C PHE A 67 9.16 10.55 2.10
N ASN A 68 8.96 10.31 3.40
CA ASN A 68 8.92 8.98 3.99
C ASN A 68 7.66 8.82 4.84
N CYS A 69 7.09 7.63 4.77
CA CYS A 69 5.94 7.18 5.53
C CYS A 69 5.99 5.65 5.50
N ASP A 70 6.25 5.02 6.65
CA ASP A 70 6.36 3.56 6.77
C ASP A 70 5.05 2.91 7.24
N HIS A 71 4.09 3.72 7.68
CA HIS A 71 2.79 3.28 8.18
C HIS A 71 1.85 2.79 7.07
N ILE A 72 2.08 3.21 5.82
CA ILE A 72 1.31 2.77 4.64
C ILE A 72 2.24 2.49 3.46
N ALA A 73 1.88 1.47 2.68
CA ALA A 73 2.60 1.15 1.45
C ALA A 73 2.23 2.16 0.36
N ILE A 74 3.07 3.18 0.17
CA ILE A 74 2.99 4.14 -0.93
C ILE A 74 4.27 4.07 -1.78
N ALA A 75 4.10 4.08 -3.11
CA ALA A 75 5.22 4.18 -4.04
C ALA A 75 5.92 5.54 -3.92
N GLY A 76 7.25 5.53 -3.95
CA GLY A 76 8.07 6.74 -3.89
C GLY A 76 8.52 7.17 -2.49
N ALA A 77 8.24 6.38 -1.45
CA ALA A 77 8.75 6.65 -0.11
C ALA A 77 10.29 6.50 -0.03
N ASP A 78 10.98 7.55 0.39
CA ASP A 78 12.42 7.61 0.60
C ASP A 78 12.79 7.23 2.04
N ARG A 79 13.18 5.96 2.24
CA ARG A 79 13.57 5.42 3.55
C ARG A 79 14.84 6.03 4.14
N ARG A 80 15.55 6.91 3.41
CA ARG A 80 16.69 7.66 3.94
C ARG A 80 16.25 8.78 4.89
N LEU A 81 15.01 9.27 4.78
CA LEU A 81 14.46 10.24 5.71
C LEU A 81 14.04 9.54 7.00
N SER A 82 14.60 9.93 8.14
CA SER A 82 14.27 9.32 9.44
C SER A 82 12.83 9.67 9.86
N LEU A 83 12.06 8.67 10.26
CA LEU A 83 10.75 8.85 10.92
C LEU A 83 10.89 8.90 12.45
N SER A 84 12.10 9.11 12.98
CA SER A 84 12.34 9.17 14.41
C SER A 84 12.79 10.55 14.82
N ARG A 85 12.10 11.13 15.80
CA ARG A 85 12.45 12.39 16.47
C ARG A 85 12.73 12.10 17.94
N GLY A 86 14.01 11.91 18.28
CA GLY A 86 14.40 11.46 19.61
C GLY A 86 13.78 10.10 19.94
N LYS A 87 12.87 10.05 20.92
CA LYS A 87 12.13 8.83 21.31
C LYS A 87 10.78 8.65 20.59
N ALA A 88 10.32 9.66 19.86
CA ALA A 88 9.03 9.63 19.18
C ALA A 88 9.17 9.12 17.73
N LYS A 89 8.15 8.39 17.27
CA LYS A 89 8.01 8.00 15.87
C LYS A 89 7.03 8.95 15.18
N LEU A 90 7.43 9.52 14.06
CA LEU A 90 6.64 10.43 13.22
C LEU A 90 5.81 9.64 12.22
N ASP A 91 4.65 10.18 11.84
CA ASP A 91 3.80 9.58 10.81
C ASP A 91 4.35 9.78 9.40
N LEU A 92 4.95 10.95 9.17
CA LEU A 92 5.44 11.41 7.88
C LEU A 92 6.60 12.40 8.07
N VAL A 93 7.59 12.29 7.19
CA VAL A 93 8.60 13.33 6.97
C VAL A 93 8.66 13.65 5.49
N TYR A 94 8.72 14.92 5.11
CA TYR A 94 8.90 15.31 3.71
C TYR A 94 9.77 16.54 3.54
N VAL A 95 10.37 16.67 2.36
CA VAL A 95 11.19 17.83 1.98
C VAL A 95 10.45 18.63 0.93
N ARG A 96 10.32 19.94 1.17
CA ARG A 96 9.74 20.90 0.23
C ARG A 96 10.52 22.20 0.28
N ASN A 97 10.93 22.69 -0.89
CA ASN A 97 11.68 23.94 -1.04
C ASN A 97 12.94 23.99 -0.15
N GLY A 98 13.64 22.86 0.01
CA GLY A 98 14.84 22.74 0.85
C GLY A 98 14.59 22.60 2.35
N SER A 99 13.34 22.74 2.80
CA SER A 99 12.96 22.58 4.20
C SER A 99 12.44 21.18 4.48
N THR A 100 12.83 20.62 5.62
CA THR A 100 12.32 19.33 6.12
C THR A 100 11.13 19.59 7.04
N TYR A 101 10.04 18.88 6.81
CA TYR A 101 8.81 18.94 7.58
C TYR A 101 8.59 17.59 8.27
N GLU A 102 8.50 17.64 9.59
CA GLU A 102 8.18 16.50 10.45
C GLU A 102 6.70 16.59 10.82
N CYS A 103 5.93 15.53 10.59
CA CYS A 103 4.48 15.54 10.73
C CYS A 103 3.98 14.39 11.59
N GLU A 104 3.02 14.72 12.45
CA GLU A 104 2.23 13.78 13.23
C GLU A 104 0.76 14.10 12.96
N LEU A 105 0.03 13.15 12.40
CA LEU A 105 -1.39 13.30 12.12
C LEU A 105 -2.16 13.05 13.41
N LYS A 106 -2.98 14.03 13.78
CA LYS A 106 -3.93 13.89 14.89
C LYS A 106 -5.33 13.67 14.34
N THR A 107 -5.99 12.65 14.85
CA THR A 107 -7.42 12.45 14.62
C THR A 107 -8.23 13.40 15.50
N SER A 108 -9.48 13.68 15.13
CA SER A 108 -10.36 14.61 15.88
C SER A 108 -10.55 14.22 17.35
N ARG A 109 -10.36 12.94 17.69
CA ARG A 109 -10.42 12.43 19.07
C ARG A 109 -9.20 12.81 19.90
N GLU A 110 -8.06 13.04 19.27
CA GLU A 110 -6.80 13.39 19.94
C GLU A 110 -6.61 14.89 20.15
N VAL A 111 -7.30 15.73 19.37
CA VAL A 111 -7.20 17.20 19.47
C VAL A 111 -8.16 17.79 20.50
N ASN A 112 -9.27 17.10 20.78
CA ASN A 112 -10.34 17.58 21.67
C ASN A 112 -10.24 17.05 23.12
N ASN A 113 -9.12 16.42 23.48
CA ASN A 113 -8.76 16.06 24.86
C ASN A 113 -7.66 16.99 25.35
#